data_AF-A0A845K4Z3-F1
#
_entry.id   AF-A0A845K4Z3-F1
#
_cell.length_a   1.000
_cell.length_b   1.000
_cell.length_c   1.000
_cell.angle_alpha   90.00
_cell.angle_beta   90.00
_cell.angle_gamma   90.00
#
_symmetry.space_group_name_H-M   'P 1'
#
loop_
_entity.id
_entity.type
_entity.pdbx_description
1 polymer ?
#
loop_
_entity_poly.entity_id
_entity_poly.type
_entity_poly.pdbx_seq_one_letter_code
_entity_poly.pdbx_strand_id
1 'polypeptide(L)' 'AEENEDRLVILKRIVATNENFTDKDLPKVQKISASLNRDNANPGEKIQLEDGNWTTR' A
#
# COMPACT_ATOMS: atom_id res chain seq x y z
N ALA A 1 -2.17 13.57 1.02
CA ALA A 1 -3.52 13.04 0.80
C ALA A 1 -3.59 12.37 -0.57
N GLU A 2 -3.27 13.10 -1.64
CA GLU A 2 -3.20 12.60 -3.03
C GLU A 2 -2.44 11.27 -3.17
N GLU A 3 -1.18 11.19 -2.71
CA GLU A 3 -0.39 9.94 -2.74
C GLU A 3 -1.05 8.73 -2.07
N ASN A 4 -1.85 8.95 -1.01
CA ASN A 4 -2.56 7.88 -0.33
C ASN A 4 -3.74 7.39 -1.20
N GLU A 5 -4.43 8.31 -1.85
CA GLU A 5 -5.56 8.03 -2.73
C GLU A 5 -5.08 7.34 -4.01
N ASP A 6 -3.98 7.81 -4.61
CA ASP A 6 -3.36 7.19 -5.78
C ASP A 6 -2.90 5.77 -5.49
N ARG A 7 -2.26 5.55 -4.35
CA ARG A 7 -1.90 4.19 -3.92
C ARG A 7 -3.13 3.31 -3.79
N LEU A 8 -4.21 3.83 -3.21
CA LEU A 8 -5.46 3.08 -3.08
C LEU A 8 -6.04 2.68 -4.44
N VAL A 9 -5.98 3.56 -5.44
CA VAL A 9 -6.42 3.25 -6.81
C VAL A 9 -5.60 2.09 -7.39
N ILE A 10 -4.28 2.13 -7.26
CA ILE A 10 -3.39 1.05 -7.73
C ILE A 10 -3.72 -0.28 -7.04
N LEU A 11 -3.86 -0.27 -5.72
CA LEU A 11 -4.15 -1.50 -4.95
C LEU A 11 -5.54 -2.07 -5.29
N LYS A 12 -6.55 -1.22 -5.47
CA LYS A 12 -7.88 -1.63 -5.94
C LYS A 12 -7.79 -2.26 -7.33
N ARG A 13 -6.98 -1.69 -8.24
CA ARG A 13 -6.79 -2.26 -9.58
C ARG A 13 -6.16 -3.65 -9.50
N ILE A 14 -5.11 -3.83 -8.68
CA ILE A 14 -4.45 -5.13 -8.48
C ILE A 14 -5.46 -6.18 -8.04
N VAL A 15 -6.27 -5.87 -7.01
CA VAL A 15 -7.33 -6.77 -6.52
C VAL A 15 -8.34 -7.08 -7.62
N ALA A 16 -8.86 -6.06 -8.30
CA ALA A 16 -9.89 -6.24 -9.32
C ALA A 16 -9.43 -7.03 -10.56
N THR A 17 -8.13 -7.00 -10.87
CA THR A 17 -7.57 -7.70 -12.04
C THR A 17 -7.01 -9.09 -11.75
N ASN A 18 -6.96 -9.50 -10.47
CA ASN A 18 -6.47 -10.82 -10.10
C ASN A 18 -7.65 -11.77 -9.86
N GLU A 19 -7.77 -12.81 -10.68
CA GLU A 19 -8.87 -13.78 -10.62
C GLU A 19 -8.97 -14.53 -9.28
N ASN A 20 -7.88 -14.58 -8.50
CA ASN A 20 -7.83 -15.25 -7.21
C ASN A 20 -8.17 -14.34 -6.03
N PHE A 21 -8.37 -13.04 -6.26
CA PHE A 21 -8.67 -12.07 -5.22
C PHE A 21 -10.11 -11.57 -5.29
N THR A 22 -10.58 -11.12 -4.14
CA THR A 22 -11.86 -10.44 -3.98
C THR A 22 -11.65 -9.10 -3.29
N ASP A 23 -12.65 -8.22 -3.31
CA ASP A 23 -12.59 -6.94 -2.58
C ASP A 23 -12.31 -7.11 -1.08
N LYS A 24 -12.63 -8.29 -0.51
CA LYS A 24 -12.35 -8.63 0.89
C LYS A 24 -10.85 -8.77 1.19
N ASP A 25 -10.03 -8.98 0.16
CA ASP A 25 -8.59 -9.14 0.27
C ASP A 25 -7.86 -7.78 0.26
N LEU A 26 -8.53 -6.70 -0.13
CA LEU A 26 -7.92 -5.36 -0.22
C LEU A 26 -7.23 -4.91 1.09
N PRO A 27 -7.82 -5.08 2.30
CA PRO A 27 -7.14 -4.72 3.54
C PRO A 27 -5.83 -5.50 3.76
N LYS A 28 -5.80 -6.78 3.37
CA LYS A 28 -4.59 -7.62 3.48
C LYS A 28 -3.53 -7.17 2.48
N VAL A 29 -3.92 -6.83 1.25
CA VAL A 29 -3.02 -6.31 0.21
C VAL A 29 -2.41 -4.97 0.63
N GLN A 30 -3.20 -4.06 1.19
CA GLN A 30 -2.71 -2.79 1.75
C GLN A 30 -1.64 -3.01 2.81
N LYS A 31 -1.91 -3.91 3.77
CA LYS A 31 -0.98 -4.24 4.85
C LYS A 31 0.35 -4.79 4.34
N ILE A 32 0.30 -5.73 3.40
CA ILE A 32 1.50 -6.31 2.78
C ILE A 32 2.27 -5.24 2.00
N SER A 33 1.58 -4.41 1.21
CA SER A 33 2.23 -3.33 0.45
C SER A 33 2.94 -2.33 1.36
N ALA A 34 2.32 -1.91 2.47
CA ALA A 34 2.93 -1.01 3.44
C ALA A 34 4.16 -1.64 4.11
N SER A 35 4.06 -2.92 4.51
CA SER A 35 5.19 -3.66 5.09
C SER A 35 6.35 -3.77 4.10
N LEU A 36 6.09 -4.16 2.85
CA LEU A 36 7.11 -4.24 1.80
C LEU A 36 7.74 -2.88 1.50
N ASN A 37 6.96 -1.79 1.49
CA ASN A 37 7.50 -0.44 1.30
C ASN A 37 8.50 -0.10 2.43
N ARG A 38 8.07 -0.24 3.69
CA ARG A 38 8.92 0.02 4.86
C ARG A 38 10.22 -0.80 4.83
N ASP A 39 10.12 -2.08 4.49
CA ASP A 39 11.27 -2.98 4.54
C ASP A 39 12.28 -2.70 3.41
N ASN A 40 11.81 -2.21 2.26
CA ASN A 40 12.64 -1.92 1.07
C ASN A 40 13.08 -0.45 0.91
N ALA A 41 12.45 0.49 1.62
CA ALA A 41 12.80 1.91 1.52
C ALA A 41 14.28 2.16 1.84
N ASN A 42 14.95 3.13 1.24
CA ASN A 42 16.32 3.52 1.60
C ASN A 42 16.33 4.50 2.78
N PRO A 43 17.45 4.66 3.52
CA PRO A 43 17.57 5.71 4.54
C PRO A 43 17.21 7.09 3.95
N GLY A 44 16.30 7.80 4.62
CA GLY A 44 15.82 9.11 4.14
C GLY A 44 14.62 9.07 3.20
N GLU A 45 14.17 7.90 2.73
CA GLU A 45 12.95 7.79 1.93
C GLU A 45 11.69 7.92 2.79
N LYS A 46 10.62 8.45 2.18
CA LYS A 46 9.30 8.55 2.81
C LYS A 46 8.55 7.23 2.68
N ILE A 47 8.02 6.76 3.79
CA ILE A 47 7.22 5.54 3.89
C ILE A 47 5.81 5.93 4.33
N GLN A 48 4.81 5.44 3.61
CA GLN A 48 3.42 5.49 4.08
C GLN A 48 3.14 4.28 4.97
N LEU A 49 2.66 4.53 6.19
CA LEU A 49 2.26 3.53 7.17
C LEU A 49 0.85 3.00 6.87
N GLU A 50 0.49 1.90 7.54
CA GLU A 50 -0.80 1.21 7.37
C GLU A 50 -2.01 2.09 7.74
N ASP A 51 -1.82 3.07 8.62
CA ASP A 51 -2.84 4.04 9.05
C ASP A 51 -2.93 5.27 8.11
N GLY A 52 -2.11 5.31 7.06
CA GLY A 52 -2.03 6.41 6.12
C GLY A 52 -1.14 7.58 6.57
N ASN A 53 -0.52 7.50 7.75
CA ASN A 53 0.50 8.45 8.18
C ASN A 53 1.82 8.20 7.43
N TRP A 54 2.69 9.20 7.47
CA TRP A 54 3.98 9.14 6.79
C TRP A 54 5.12 9.23 7.80
N THR A 55 6.15 8.44 7.56
CA THR A 55 7.43 8.50 8.29
C THR A 55 8.58 8.55 7.30
N THR A 56 9.77 8.84 7.81
CA THR A 56 11.03 8.62 7.09
C THR A 56 11.68 7.35 7.65
N ARG A 57 12.36 6.58 6.79
CA ARG A 57 13.18 5.44 7.22
C ARG A 57 14.41 5.87 8.01
#